data_AF-A0A534Z2Y2-F1
#
_entry.id   AF-A0A534Z2Y2-F1
#
_cell.length_a   1.000
_cell.length_b   1.000
_cell.length_c   1.000
_cell.angle_alpha   90.00
_cell.angle_beta   90.00
_cell.angle_gamma   90.00
#
_symmetry.space_group_name_H-M   'P 1'
#
loop_
_entity.id
_entity.type
_entity.pdbx_description
1 polymer ?
#
loop_
_entity_poly.entity_id
_entity_poly.type
_entity_poly.pdbx_seq_one_letter_code
_entity_poly.pdbx_strand_id
1 'polypeptide(L)'
;MIHRNAARGVVRAGFICGVAFIVSSAIQGCVHGDDWRADLLWTTVFGGCAVLLLALVGSLGIRVLLRSRLPGEIARGNEAAGVAAAAHYAATGLIVGRCLYGDDVGTLGISVVFFAIAQATLHLFLMLFRSLTSYSDDQEIMGQNVAAALSYAGATLAIAVIVGHAAEGDFVAWGQSLRAYALALLSVLVLYPVRQLLVQMLLLRQPFALRGGGLDRLVAQERNVGASAVEAVSYLAAAFLLTGIA
;
A
#
# COMPACT_ATOMS: atom_id res chain seq x y z
N MET A 1 23.17 5.65 13.99
CA MET A 1 22.92 6.20 12.65
C MET A 1 21.46 6.64 12.40
N ILE A 2 20.44 6.10 13.10
CA ILE A 2 19.03 6.55 12.98
C ILE A 2 18.85 7.99 13.50
N HIS A 3 19.59 8.37 14.54
CA HIS A 3 19.49 9.70 15.18
C HIS A 3 19.84 10.92 14.30
N ARG A 4 20.43 10.75 13.10
CA ARG A 4 20.83 11.89 12.26
C ARG A 4 19.89 12.19 11.09
N ASN A 5 18.94 11.30 10.75
CA ASN A 5 18.03 11.51 9.63
C ASN A 5 16.69 10.79 9.91
N ALA A 6 15.70 11.57 10.34
CA ALA A 6 14.36 11.09 10.68
C ALA A 6 13.67 10.40 9.49
N ALA A 7 13.79 10.96 8.28
CA ALA A 7 13.21 10.38 7.06
C ALA A 7 13.67 8.92 6.83
N ARG A 8 14.97 8.63 7.01
CA ARG A 8 15.49 7.25 6.93
C ARG A 8 14.94 6.35 8.04
N GLY A 9 14.70 6.90 9.22
CA GLY A 9 14.02 6.21 10.31
C GLY A 9 12.59 5.80 9.92
N VAL A 10 11.82 6.73 9.35
CA VAL A 10 10.46 6.48 8.86
C VAL A 10 10.44 5.43 7.76
N VAL A 11 11.34 5.50 6.78
CA VAL A 11 11.46 4.45 5.72
C VAL A 11 11.69 3.07 6.32
N ARG A 12 12.58 2.96 7.31
CA ARG A 12 12.85 1.68 8.01
C ARG A 12 11.64 1.18 8.76
N ALA A 13 10.86 2.06 9.39
CA ALA A 13 9.62 1.68 10.05
C ALA A 13 8.63 1.08 9.06
N GLY A 14 8.49 1.67 7.86
CA GLY A 14 7.66 1.10 6.79
C GLY A 14 8.16 -0.27 6.30
N PHE A 15 9.48 -0.44 6.12
CA PHE A 15 10.06 -1.74 5.77
C PHE A 15 9.78 -2.81 6.85
N ILE A 16 9.99 -2.48 8.13
CA ILE A 16 9.73 -3.40 9.25
C ILE A 16 8.23 -3.75 9.32
N CYS A 17 7.34 -2.78 9.09
CA CYS A 17 5.90 -3.02 9.02
C CYS A 17 5.57 -3.99 7.88
N GLY A 18 6.17 -3.82 6.69
CA GLY A 18 6.03 -4.76 5.59
C GLY A 18 6.51 -6.17 5.93
N VAL A 19 7.65 -6.31 6.60
CA VAL A 19 8.16 -7.61 7.08
C VAL A 19 7.20 -8.23 8.10
N ALA A 20 6.61 -7.44 9.00
CA ALA A 20 5.65 -7.94 9.97
C ALA A 20 4.39 -8.54 9.30
N PHE A 21 3.88 -7.91 8.22
CA PHE A 21 2.80 -8.49 7.43
C PHE A 21 3.17 -9.82 6.79
N ILE A 22 4.39 -9.93 6.25
CA ILE A 22 4.91 -11.17 5.66
C ILE A 22 4.97 -12.28 6.71
N VAL A 23 5.54 -11.99 7.88
CA VAL A 23 5.67 -12.98 8.97
C VAL A 23 4.28 -13.45 9.41
N SER A 24 3.33 -12.52 9.58
CA SER A 24 1.95 -12.87 9.95
C SER A 24 1.31 -13.82 8.93
N SER A 25 1.45 -13.54 7.63
CA SER A 25 0.89 -14.39 6.59
C SER A 25 1.60 -15.74 6.47
N ALA A 26 2.94 -15.77 6.54
CA ALA A 26 3.70 -17.01 6.46
C ALA A 26 3.36 -17.98 7.60
N ILE A 27 2.99 -17.46 8.78
CA ILE A 27 2.48 -18.27 9.89
C ILE A 27 1.07 -18.78 9.59
N GLN A 28 0.17 -17.93 9.08
CA GLN A 28 -1.23 -18.30 8.85
C GLN A 28 -1.43 -19.23 7.65
N GLY A 29 -0.63 -19.09 6.60
CA GLY A 29 -0.85 -19.75 5.32
C GLY A 29 0.15 -20.85 4.95
N CYS A 30 1.18 -21.10 5.77
CA CYS A 30 2.15 -22.20 5.52
C CYS A 30 2.21 -23.23 6.65
N VAL A 31 1.59 -22.96 7.81
CA VAL A 31 1.62 -23.86 8.98
C VAL A 31 0.29 -24.60 9.07
N HIS A 32 0.33 -25.90 8.81
CA HIS A 32 -0.86 -26.76 8.81
C HIS A 32 -0.98 -27.58 10.10
N GLY A 33 0.15 -27.87 10.76
CA GLY A 33 0.19 -28.62 12.03
C GLY A 33 0.32 -30.14 11.88
N ASP A 34 0.33 -30.65 10.64
CA ASP A 34 0.43 -32.08 10.36
C ASP A 34 1.87 -32.60 10.39
N ASP A 35 2.82 -31.86 9.80
CA ASP A 35 4.27 -32.15 9.84
C ASP A 35 5.07 -30.86 10.08
N TRP A 36 5.64 -30.75 11.27
CA TRP A 36 6.43 -29.58 11.67
C TRP A 36 7.66 -29.34 10.78
N ARG A 37 8.21 -30.37 10.14
CA ARG A 37 9.37 -30.22 9.24
C ARG A 37 8.94 -29.60 7.90
N ALA A 38 7.81 -30.05 7.38
CA ALA A 38 7.21 -29.49 6.17
C ALA A 38 6.77 -28.04 6.40
N ASP A 39 6.06 -27.78 7.52
CA ASP A 39 5.66 -26.42 7.91
C ASP A 39 6.88 -25.50 8.03
N LEU A 40 7.94 -25.94 8.74
CA LEU A 40 9.17 -25.15 8.88
C LEU A 40 9.84 -24.88 7.52
N LEU A 41 9.88 -25.87 6.63
CA LEU A 41 10.44 -25.73 5.29
C LEU A 41 9.65 -24.70 4.48
N TRP A 42 8.33 -24.83 4.38
CA TRP A 42 7.50 -23.98 3.53
C TRP A 42 7.36 -22.57 4.08
N THR A 43 7.22 -22.40 5.40
CA THR A 43 7.29 -21.07 6.03
C THR A 43 8.62 -20.39 5.72
N THR A 44 9.75 -21.12 5.74
CA THR A 44 11.07 -20.56 5.40
C THR A 44 11.17 -20.19 3.92
N VAL A 45 10.68 -21.05 3.02
CA VAL A 45 10.73 -20.82 1.57
C VAL A 45 9.84 -19.65 1.15
N PHE A 46 8.55 -19.68 1.50
CA PHE A 46 7.59 -18.63 1.16
C PHE A 46 7.91 -17.33 1.87
N GLY A 47 8.19 -17.37 3.18
CA GLY A 47 8.55 -16.19 3.97
C GLY A 47 9.87 -15.56 3.48
N GLY A 48 10.89 -16.38 3.19
CA GLY A 48 12.15 -15.93 2.62
C GLY A 48 11.97 -15.28 1.24
N CYS A 49 11.20 -15.92 0.36
CA CYS A 49 10.86 -15.38 -0.96
C CYS A 49 10.11 -14.04 -0.83
N ALA A 50 9.12 -13.96 0.04
CA ALA A 50 8.35 -12.74 0.28
C ALA A 50 9.21 -11.58 0.81
N VAL A 51 10.13 -11.84 1.75
CA VAL A 51 11.08 -10.82 2.24
C VAL A 51 12.03 -10.36 1.13
N LEU A 52 12.52 -11.29 0.29
CA LEU A 52 13.36 -10.94 -0.86
C LEU A 52 12.59 -10.08 -1.87
N LEU A 53 11.35 -10.44 -2.21
CA LEU A 53 10.50 -9.66 -3.10
C LEU A 53 10.19 -8.27 -2.53
N LEU A 54 9.90 -8.16 -1.22
CA LEU A 54 9.73 -6.87 -0.54
C LEU A 54 10.98 -5.99 -0.69
N ALA A 55 12.17 -6.55 -0.44
CA ALA A 55 13.42 -5.81 -0.55
C ALA A 55 13.69 -5.36 -2.00
N LEU A 56 13.50 -6.25 -2.97
CA LEU A 56 13.74 -5.97 -4.39
C LEU A 56 12.71 -4.98 -4.95
N VAL A 57 11.43 -5.32 -4.89
CA VAL A 57 10.34 -4.51 -5.46
C VAL A 57 10.16 -3.21 -4.70
N GLY A 58 10.19 -3.22 -3.37
CA GLY A 58 10.06 -2.00 -2.58
C GLY A 58 11.23 -1.02 -2.80
N SER A 59 12.46 -1.53 -2.95
CA SER A 59 13.61 -0.66 -3.28
C SER A 59 13.58 -0.13 -4.72
N LEU A 60 13.04 -0.92 -5.65
CA LEU A 60 12.84 -0.47 -7.03
C LEU A 60 11.76 0.60 -7.09
N GLY A 61 10.63 0.39 -6.41
CA GLY A 61 9.54 1.35 -6.37
C GLY A 61 9.98 2.69 -5.82
N ILE A 62 10.74 2.75 -4.73
CA ILE A 62 11.30 4.02 -4.21
C ILE A 62 12.20 4.72 -5.24
N ARG A 63 12.95 3.97 -6.06
CA ARG A 63 13.82 4.53 -7.10
C ARG A 63 13.06 5.04 -8.32
N VAL A 64 11.86 4.53 -8.59
CA VAL A 64 11.06 4.88 -9.78
C VAL A 64 9.94 5.87 -9.43
N LEU A 65 9.39 5.79 -8.21
CA LEU A 65 8.33 6.67 -7.71
C LEU A 65 8.79 8.13 -7.65
N LEU A 66 7.80 9.03 -7.82
CA LEU A 66 7.97 10.50 -7.80
C LEU A 66 9.16 10.98 -8.64
N ARG A 67 9.25 10.50 -9.89
CA ARG A 67 10.27 10.90 -10.88
C ARG A 67 11.71 10.62 -10.43
N SER A 68 11.92 9.53 -9.69
CA SER A 68 13.24 9.09 -9.21
C SER A 68 13.97 10.04 -8.26
N ARG A 69 13.25 10.99 -7.64
CA ARG A 69 13.84 11.96 -6.70
C ARG A 69 13.77 11.56 -5.23
N LEU A 70 12.92 10.58 -4.91
CA LEU A 70 12.70 10.10 -3.54
C LEU A 70 14.01 9.78 -2.77
N PRO A 71 14.97 9.03 -3.35
CA PRO A 71 16.20 8.68 -2.64
C PRO A 71 17.03 9.91 -2.23
N GLY A 72 17.09 10.92 -3.10
CA GLY A 72 17.78 12.17 -2.84
C GLY A 72 17.13 12.97 -1.72
N GLU A 73 15.80 13.07 -1.73
CA GLU A 73 15.05 13.77 -0.68
C GLU A 73 15.14 13.07 0.68
N ILE A 74 15.08 11.73 0.71
CA ILE A 74 15.29 10.96 1.94
C ILE A 74 16.71 11.19 2.47
N ALA A 75 17.72 11.24 1.60
CA ALA A 75 19.10 11.52 2.02
C ALA A 75 19.25 12.93 2.63
N ARG A 76 18.49 13.92 2.13
CA ARG A 76 18.41 15.28 2.66
C ARG A 76 17.61 15.40 3.96
N GLY A 77 16.91 14.35 4.39
CA GLY A 77 16.11 14.34 5.61
C GLY A 77 14.68 14.82 5.44
N ASN A 78 14.16 14.87 4.20
CA ASN A 78 12.77 15.21 3.93
C ASN A 78 11.82 14.13 4.49
N GLU A 79 11.13 14.46 5.58
CA GLU A 79 10.24 13.53 6.28
C GLU A 79 9.01 13.15 5.44
N ALA A 80 8.49 14.06 4.61
CA ALA A 80 7.38 13.77 3.70
C ALA A 80 7.78 12.67 2.69
N ALA A 81 8.99 12.75 2.13
CA ALA A 81 9.53 11.70 1.27
C ALA A 81 9.74 10.38 2.06
N GLY A 82 10.15 10.47 3.33
CA GLY A 82 10.23 9.33 4.24
C GLY A 82 8.90 8.64 4.46
N VAL A 83 7.83 9.39 4.72
CA VAL A 83 6.45 8.87 4.90
C VAL A 83 5.95 8.19 3.64
N ALA A 84 6.12 8.81 2.47
CA ALA A 84 5.71 8.22 1.19
C ALA A 84 6.46 6.91 0.90
N ALA A 85 7.77 6.86 1.15
CA ALA A 85 8.58 5.67 1.00
C ALA A 85 8.20 4.55 1.99
N ALA A 86 7.89 4.92 3.24
CA ALA A 86 7.47 3.97 4.26
C ALA A 86 6.13 3.33 3.90
N ALA A 87 5.17 4.13 3.44
CA ALA A 87 3.87 3.64 2.98
C ALA A 87 4.03 2.68 1.79
N HIS A 88 4.92 2.98 0.85
CA HIS A 88 5.22 2.08 -0.26
C HIS A 88 5.76 0.73 0.22
N TYR A 89 6.76 0.71 1.10
CA TYR A 89 7.28 -0.55 1.65
C TYR A 89 6.21 -1.33 2.42
N ALA A 90 5.42 -0.67 3.25
CA ALA A 90 4.36 -1.32 4.01
C ALA A 90 3.27 -1.89 3.07
N ALA A 91 2.88 -1.16 2.03
CA ALA A 91 1.94 -1.63 1.01
C ALA A 91 2.49 -2.83 0.21
N THR A 92 3.76 -2.80 -0.21
CA THR A 92 4.40 -3.94 -0.88
C THR A 92 4.47 -5.16 0.04
N GLY A 93 4.81 -4.96 1.31
CA GLY A 93 4.85 -6.04 2.31
C GLY A 93 3.48 -6.65 2.57
N LEU A 94 2.44 -5.82 2.62
CA LEU A 94 1.07 -6.27 2.76
C LEU A 94 0.61 -7.09 1.54
N ILE A 95 0.86 -6.61 0.32
CA ILE A 95 0.46 -7.33 -0.90
C ILE A 95 1.24 -8.64 -1.03
N VAL A 96 2.56 -8.64 -0.84
CA VAL A 96 3.35 -9.88 -0.96
C VAL A 96 2.94 -10.89 0.10
N GLY A 97 2.65 -10.45 1.33
CA GLY A 97 2.10 -11.31 2.38
C GLY A 97 0.75 -11.90 1.98
N ARG A 98 -0.13 -11.16 1.30
CA ARG A 98 -1.44 -11.67 0.83
C ARG A 98 -1.36 -12.58 -0.40
N CYS A 99 -0.23 -12.63 -1.09
CA CYS A 99 -0.07 -13.44 -2.30
C CYS A 99 0.81 -14.69 -2.08
N LEU A 100 1.83 -14.60 -1.23
CA LEU A 100 2.84 -15.66 -1.06
C LEU A 100 2.61 -16.48 0.21
N TYR A 101 1.81 -17.52 0.07
CA TYR A 101 1.64 -18.60 1.04
C TYR A 101 1.30 -19.91 0.31
N GLY A 102 1.51 -21.05 0.99
CA GLY A 102 1.28 -22.38 0.43
C GLY A 102 2.32 -23.40 0.89
N ASP A 103 2.26 -24.60 0.31
CA ASP A 103 3.03 -25.79 0.72
C ASP A 103 3.66 -26.55 -0.45
N ASP A 104 3.75 -25.93 -1.63
CA ASP A 104 4.39 -26.52 -2.80
C ASP A 104 5.02 -25.50 -3.77
N VAL A 105 5.90 -25.98 -4.65
CA VAL A 105 6.65 -25.16 -5.61
C VAL A 105 5.74 -24.57 -6.71
N GLY A 106 4.69 -25.29 -7.11
CA GLY A 106 3.73 -24.84 -8.10
C GLY A 106 2.95 -23.63 -7.59
N THR A 107 2.44 -23.70 -6.36
CA THR A 107 1.79 -22.58 -5.68
C THR A 107 2.73 -21.38 -5.56
N LEU A 108 4.00 -21.59 -5.18
CA LEU A 108 4.99 -20.50 -5.12
C LEU A 108 5.11 -19.75 -6.46
N GLY A 109 5.18 -20.47 -7.58
CA GLY A 109 5.25 -19.85 -8.90
C GLY A 109 4.02 -19.00 -9.23
N ILE A 110 2.82 -19.51 -8.92
CA ILE A 110 1.55 -18.80 -9.13
C ILE A 110 1.48 -17.55 -8.24
N SER A 111 1.84 -17.68 -6.96
CA SER A 111 1.90 -16.59 -5.99
C SER A 111 2.78 -15.44 -6.46
N VAL A 112 3.95 -15.73 -7.06
CA VAL A 112 4.85 -14.70 -7.61
C VAL A 112 4.20 -13.96 -8.79
N VAL A 113 3.47 -14.67 -9.66
CA VAL A 113 2.75 -14.04 -10.79
C VAL A 113 1.62 -13.15 -10.28
N PHE A 114 0.80 -13.62 -9.34
CA PHE A 114 -0.27 -12.81 -8.75
C PHE A 114 0.28 -11.61 -7.98
N PHE A 115 1.40 -11.76 -7.28
CA PHE A 115 2.11 -10.64 -6.66
C PHE A 115 2.53 -9.60 -7.70
N ALA A 116 3.10 -10.00 -8.84
CA ALA A 116 3.49 -9.08 -9.90
C ALA A 116 2.28 -8.32 -10.48
N ILE A 117 1.16 -9.03 -10.71
CA ILE A 117 -0.10 -8.42 -11.15
C ILE A 117 -0.61 -7.43 -10.09
N ALA A 118 -0.64 -7.82 -8.82
CA ALA A 118 -1.10 -6.99 -7.72
C ALA A 118 -0.24 -5.74 -7.53
N GLN A 119 1.08 -5.84 -7.67
CA GLN A 119 1.97 -4.67 -7.67
C GLN A 119 1.66 -3.73 -8.84
N ALA A 120 1.47 -4.26 -10.05
CA ALA A 120 1.10 -3.43 -11.20
C ALA A 120 -0.25 -2.73 -10.97
N THR A 121 -1.24 -3.45 -10.45
CA THR A 121 -2.56 -2.93 -10.09
C THR A 121 -2.50 -1.81 -9.05
N LEU A 122 -1.68 -1.96 -7.99
CA LEU A 122 -1.47 -0.91 -6.99
C LEU A 122 -0.99 0.39 -7.66
N HIS A 123 0.02 0.30 -8.53
CA HIS A 123 0.56 1.48 -9.20
C HIS A 123 -0.46 2.11 -10.16
N LEU A 124 -1.23 1.28 -10.88
CA LEU A 124 -2.31 1.75 -11.76
C LEU A 124 -3.35 2.56 -10.97
N PHE A 125 -3.85 2.03 -9.85
CA PHE A 125 -4.83 2.73 -9.03
C PHE A 125 -4.25 3.98 -8.37
N LEU A 126 -2.99 3.97 -7.95
CA LEU A 126 -2.33 5.18 -7.46
C LEU A 126 -2.28 6.27 -8.53
N MET A 127 -1.94 5.93 -9.78
CA MET A 127 -1.98 6.90 -10.88
C MET A 127 -3.40 7.43 -11.13
N LEU A 128 -4.41 6.56 -11.08
CA LEU A 128 -5.81 6.95 -11.21
C LEU A 128 -6.23 7.90 -10.07
N PHE A 129 -5.98 7.55 -8.81
CA PHE A 129 -6.34 8.38 -7.66
C PHE A 129 -5.66 9.75 -7.70
N ARG A 130 -4.39 9.80 -8.11
CA ARG A 130 -3.66 11.06 -8.30
C ARG A 130 -4.24 11.93 -9.39
N SER A 131 -4.88 11.36 -10.41
CA SER A 131 -5.57 12.13 -11.44
C SER A 131 -6.84 12.82 -10.91
N LEU A 132 -7.36 12.38 -9.76
CA LEU A 132 -8.58 12.93 -9.13
C LEU A 132 -8.28 14.11 -8.20
N THR A 133 -7.03 14.37 -7.86
CA THR A 133 -6.61 15.54 -7.08
C THR A 133 -6.18 16.70 -7.99
N SER A 134 -6.26 17.94 -7.49
CA SER A 134 -5.80 19.14 -8.23
C SER A 134 -4.32 19.46 -8.00
N TYR A 135 -3.71 18.90 -6.95
CA TYR A 135 -2.30 19.10 -6.62
C TYR A 135 -1.43 17.94 -7.10
N SER A 136 -0.13 18.20 -7.21
CA SER A 136 0.87 17.24 -7.67
C SER A 136 1.58 16.65 -6.45
N ASP A 137 1.26 15.41 -6.07
CA ASP A 137 1.90 14.73 -4.93
C ASP A 137 3.42 14.74 -5.02
N ASP A 138 3.97 14.58 -6.23
CA ASP A 138 5.41 14.68 -6.45
C ASP A 138 5.94 16.05 -6.04
N GLN A 139 5.33 17.14 -6.49
CA GLN A 139 5.79 18.48 -6.11
C GLN A 139 5.60 18.74 -4.62
N GLU A 140 4.46 18.36 -4.05
CA GLU A 140 4.15 18.57 -2.63
C GLU A 140 5.11 17.80 -1.71
N ILE A 141 5.36 16.52 -2.02
CA ILE A 141 6.27 15.67 -1.24
C ILE A 141 7.71 16.18 -1.36
N MET A 142 8.16 16.60 -2.56
CA MET A 142 9.49 17.24 -2.71
C MET A 142 9.55 18.60 -1.98
N GLY A 143 8.41 19.29 -1.86
CA GLY A 143 8.24 20.52 -1.09
C GLY A 143 8.12 20.33 0.43
N GLN A 144 8.44 19.13 0.94
CA GLN A 144 8.38 18.73 2.35
C GLN A 144 6.97 18.84 2.96
N ASN A 145 5.92 18.70 2.16
CA ASN A 145 4.56 18.73 2.63
C ASN A 145 4.16 17.36 3.22
N VAL A 146 4.23 17.24 4.54
CA VAL A 146 3.85 16.02 5.27
C VAL A 146 2.35 15.71 5.13
N ALA A 147 1.49 16.71 4.98
CA ALA A 147 0.06 16.49 4.78
C ALA A 147 -0.20 15.74 3.46
N ALA A 148 0.44 16.17 2.37
CA ALA A 148 0.37 15.46 1.08
C ALA A 148 0.94 14.04 1.17
N ALA A 149 2.08 13.86 1.85
CA ALA A 149 2.64 12.53 2.05
C ALA A 149 1.74 11.61 2.87
N LEU A 150 1.03 12.13 3.87
CA LEU A 150 0.10 11.37 4.70
C LEU A 150 -1.17 10.97 3.92
N SER A 151 -1.72 11.89 3.13
CA SER A 151 -2.83 11.60 2.20
C SER A 151 -2.44 10.50 1.20
N TYR A 152 -1.27 10.64 0.57
CA TYR A 152 -0.70 9.64 -0.34
C TYR A 152 -0.50 8.28 0.37
N ALA A 153 0.04 8.28 1.59
CA ALA A 153 0.27 7.07 2.37
C ALA A 153 -1.03 6.33 2.68
N GLY A 154 -2.07 7.04 3.13
CA GLY A 154 -3.38 6.47 3.42
C GLY A 154 -4.02 5.81 2.19
N ALA A 155 -4.02 6.51 1.05
CA ALA A 155 -4.52 5.95 -0.19
C ALA A 155 -3.72 4.72 -0.64
N THR A 156 -2.38 4.79 -0.58
CA THR A 156 -1.48 3.68 -0.94
C THR A 156 -1.75 2.44 -0.11
N LEU A 157 -1.88 2.57 1.20
CA LEU A 157 -2.15 1.45 2.09
C LEU A 157 -3.57 0.89 1.91
N ALA A 158 -4.57 1.75 1.77
CA ALA A 158 -5.95 1.31 1.56
C ALA A 158 -6.13 0.55 0.24
N ILE A 159 -5.54 1.06 -0.85
CA ILE A 159 -5.52 0.34 -2.13
C ILE A 159 -4.78 -0.98 -1.98
N ALA A 160 -3.63 -1.01 -1.29
CA ALA A 160 -2.89 -2.24 -1.07
C ALA A 160 -3.68 -3.29 -0.28
N VAL A 161 -4.46 -2.89 0.73
CA VAL A 161 -5.38 -3.78 1.48
C VAL A 161 -6.38 -4.44 0.53
N ILE A 162 -7.06 -3.64 -0.29
CA ILE A 162 -8.08 -4.15 -1.22
C ILE A 162 -7.44 -5.02 -2.31
N VAL A 163 -6.34 -4.57 -2.90
CA VAL A 163 -5.63 -5.28 -3.97
C VAL A 163 -5.04 -6.60 -3.47
N GLY A 164 -4.45 -6.60 -2.27
CA GLY A 164 -3.93 -7.79 -1.62
C GLY A 164 -5.04 -8.79 -1.33
N HIS A 165 -6.15 -8.34 -0.73
CA HIS A 165 -7.31 -9.19 -0.48
C HIS A 165 -7.92 -9.77 -1.77
N ALA A 166 -8.01 -8.97 -2.84
CA ALA A 166 -8.51 -9.44 -4.12
C ALA A 166 -7.62 -10.56 -4.72
N ALA A 167 -6.31 -10.53 -4.46
CA ALA A 167 -5.34 -11.52 -4.93
C ALA A 167 -5.26 -12.79 -4.07
N GLU A 168 -5.92 -12.79 -2.91
CA GLU A 168 -5.97 -13.91 -1.98
C GLU A 168 -6.98 -14.97 -2.46
N GLY A 169 -6.68 -16.25 -2.20
CA GLY A 169 -7.57 -17.37 -2.50
C GLY A 169 -6.95 -18.45 -3.39
N ASP A 170 -7.69 -19.54 -3.58
CA ASP A 170 -7.19 -20.72 -4.28
C ASP A 170 -7.11 -20.51 -5.79
N PHE A 171 -6.02 -20.99 -6.38
CA PHE A 171 -5.86 -21.00 -7.83
C PHE A 171 -6.58 -22.21 -8.44
N VAL A 172 -7.63 -21.93 -9.23
CA VAL A 172 -8.36 -22.96 -9.97
C VAL A 172 -7.91 -22.99 -11.44
N ALA A 173 -7.99 -21.83 -12.10
CA ALA A 173 -7.58 -21.64 -13.49
C ALA A 173 -7.40 -20.15 -13.79
N TRP A 174 -6.47 -19.81 -14.68
CA TRP A 174 -6.14 -18.41 -15.03
C TRP A 174 -7.36 -17.54 -15.34
N GLY A 175 -8.24 -17.98 -16.25
CA GLY A 175 -9.40 -17.18 -16.64
C GLY A 175 -10.38 -16.93 -15.50
N GLN A 176 -10.61 -17.93 -14.65
CA GLN A 176 -11.52 -17.81 -13.51
C GLN A 176 -10.92 -16.93 -12.41
N SER A 177 -9.67 -17.20 -12.01
CA SER A 177 -9.00 -16.46 -10.95
C SER A 177 -8.78 -14.99 -11.33
N LEU A 178 -8.38 -14.69 -12.58
CA LEU A 178 -8.24 -13.31 -13.04
C LEU A 178 -9.58 -12.57 -13.12
N ARG A 179 -10.67 -13.26 -13.50
CA ARG A 179 -12.01 -12.65 -13.51
C ARG A 179 -12.49 -12.34 -12.10
N ALA A 180 -12.29 -13.26 -11.16
CA ALA A 180 -12.62 -13.05 -9.74
C ALA A 180 -11.83 -11.86 -9.17
N TYR A 181 -10.51 -11.84 -9.42
CA TYR A 181 -9.62 -10.74 -9.06
C TYR A 181 -10.13 -9.39 -9.60
N ALA A 182 -10.43 -9.31 -10.90
CA ALA A 182 -10.90 -8.08 -11.53
C ALA A 182 -12.25 -7.59 -10.98
N LEU A 183 -13.18 -8.51 -10.66
CA LEU A 183 -14.45 -8.16 -10.03
C LEU A 183 -14.25 -7.64 -8.61
N ALA A 184 -13.38 -8.27 -7.82
CA ALA A 184 -13.06 -7.83 -6.46
C ALA A 184 -12.43 -6.44 -6.44
N LEU A 185 -11.60 -6.10 -7.43
CA LEU A 185 -10.98 -4.77 -7.56
C LEU A 185 -11.98 -3.61 -7.75
N LEU A 186 -13.23 -3.89 -8.16
CA LEU A 186 -14.26 -2.84 -8.26
C LEU A 186 -14.52 -2.16 -6.91
N SER A 187 -14.25 -2.84 -5.79
CA SER A 187 -14.36 -2.26 -4.45
C SER A 187 -13.41 -1.07 -4.21
N VAL A 188 -12.28 -0.98 -4.92
CA VAL A 188 -11.37 0.18 -4.86
C VAL A 188 -12.09 1.48 -5.25
N LEU A 189 -13.08 1.40 -6.13
CA LEU A 189 -13.85 2.57 -6.60
C LEU A 189 -14.61 3.26 -5.46
N VAL A 190 -14.89 2.56 -4.36
CA VAL A 190 -15.55 3.11 -3.15
C VAL A 190 -14.66 4.12 -2.43
N LEU A 191 -13.34 4.06 -2.58
CA LEU A 191 -12.46 5.05 -1.97
C LEU A 191 -12.73 6.47 -2.53
N TYR A 192 -13.16 6.61 -3.78
CA TYR A 192 -13.51 7.94 -4.31
C TYR A 192 -14.70 8.62 -3.60
N PRO A 193 -15.89 8.00 -3.46
CA PRO A 193 -16.99 8.58 -2.70
C PRO A 193 -16.65 8.72 -1.21
N VAL A 194 -15.79 7.88 -0.63
CA VAL A 194 -15.27 8.09 0.74
C VAL A 194 -14.53 9.42 0.83
N ARG A 195 -13.65 9.74 -0.11
CA ARG A 195 -12.97 11.05 -0.14
C ARG A 195 -13.98 12.20 -0.27
N GLN A 196 -14.88 12.12 -1.26
CA GLN A 196 -15.71 13.27 -1.63
C GLN A 196 -16.91 13.49 -0.70
N LEU A 197 -17.59 12.42 -0.31
CA LEU A 197 -18.82 12.52 0.48
C LEU A 197 -18.53 12.43 1.98
N LEU A 198 -17.74 11.44 2.40
CA LEU A 198 -17.44 11.25 3.82
C LEU A 198 -16.43 12.29 4.30
N VAL A 199 -15.23 12.32 3.73
CA VAL A 199 -14.16 13.19 4.25
C VAL A 199 -14.45 14.65 3.95
N GLN A 200 -14.57 15.01 2.67
CA GLN A 200 -14.70 16.42 2.28
C GLN A 200 -16.04 17.02 2.77
N MET A 201 -17.16 16.36 2.48
CA MET A 201 -18.48 16.93 2.74
C MET A 201 -18.95 16.74 4.19
N LEU A 202 -18.89 15.51 4.73
CA LEU A 202 -19.41 15.23 6.07
C LEU A 202 -18.44 15.65 7.18
N LEU A 203 -17.19 15.16 7.14
CA LEU A 203 -16.23 15.34 8.23
C LEU A 203 -15.61 16.74 8.24
N LEU A 204 -15.19 17.25 7.07
CA LEU A 204 -14.54 18.56 6.94
C LEU A 204 -15.52 19.70 6.64
N ARG A 205 -16.81 19.39 6.44
CA ARG A 205 -17.89 20.36 6.17
C ARG A 205 -17.57 21.31 5.01
N GLN A 206 -16.87 20.81 3.98
CA GLN A 206 -16.59 21.53 2.74
C GLN A 206 -17.65 21.19 1.68
N PRO A 207 -17.91 22.08 0.69
CA PRO A 207 -18.82 21.76 -0.40
C PRO A 207 -18.31 20.57 -1.21
N PHE A 208 -19.24 19.79 -1.77
CA PHE A 208 -18.90 18.74 -2.73
C PHE A 208 -18.18 19.32 -3.95
N ALA A 209 -17.12 18.66 -4.39
CA ALA A 209 -16.43 18.97 -5.63
C ALA A 209 -15.99 17.67 -6.29
N LEU A 210 -16.15 17.55 -7.60
CA LEU A 210 -15.65 16.37 -8.33
C LEU A 210 -14.11 16.32 -8.32
N ARG A 211 -13.45 17.47 -8.36
CA ARG A 211 -12.00 17.61 -8.33
C ARG A 211 -11.63 19.00 -7.81
N GLY A 212 -10.53 19.13 -7.06
CA GLY A 212 -10.02 20.44 -6.63
C GLY A 212 -10.85 21.11 -5.54
N GLY A 213 -11.45 20.33 -4.65
CA GLY A 213 -12.31 20.82 -3.56
C GLY A 213 -11.55 21.40 -2.37
N GLY A 214 -12.29 21.68 -1.29
CA GLY A 214 -11.72 22.22 -0.05
C GLY A 214 -10.68 21.30 0.58
N LEU A 215 -10.80 19.98 0.42
CA LEU A 215 -9.81 19.02 0.89
C LEU A 215 -8.46 19.20 0.16
N ASP A 216 -8.48 19.37 -1.17
CA ASP A 216 -7.25 19.58 -1.95
C ASP A 216 -6.51 20.86 -1.51
N ARG A 217 -7.26 21.94 -1.21
CA ARG A 217 -6.70 23.18 -0.64
C ARG A 217 -6.09 22.95 0.73
N LEU A 218 -6.79 22.23 1.61
CA LEU A 218 -6.30 21.90 2.96
C LEU A 218 -4.99 21.13 2.89
N VAL A 219 -4.86 20.18 1.96
CA VAL A 219 -3.65 19.38 1.80
C VAL A 219 -2.51 20.17 1.17
N ALA A 220 -2.73 20.80 0.02
CA ALA A 220 -1.64 21.40 -0.76
C ALA A 220 -1.25 22.81 -0.28
N GLN A 221 -2.22 23.67 -0.01
CA GLN A 221 -1.97 25.07 0.31
C GLN A 221 -1.80 25.29 1.81
N GLU A 222 -2.71 24.73 2.61
CA GLU A 222 -2.71 24.91 4.07
C GLU A 222 -1.82 23.89 4.79
N ARG A 223 -1.34 22.85 4.08
CA ARG A 223 -0.50 21.77 4.62
C ARG A 223 -1.06 21.15 5.89
N ASN A 224 -2.38 21.00 5.94
CA ASN A 224 -3.12 20.59 7.12
C ASN A 224 -3.00 19.07 7.32
N VAL A 225 -2.04 18.67 8.15
CA VAL A 225 -1.78 17.25 8.49
C VAL A 225 -3.00 16.59 9.14
N GLY A 226 -3.79 17.33 9.91
CA GLY A 226 -5.00 16.79 10.56
C GLY A 226 -6.07 16.37 9.54
N ALA A 227 -6.33 17.22 8.54
CA ALA A 227 -7.26 16.89 7.45
C ALA A 227 -6.77 15.66 6.65
N SER A 228 -5.46 15.59 6.35
CA SER A 228 -4.86 14.43 5.68
C SER A 228 -4.89 13.16 6.53
N ALA A 229 -4.78 13.26 7.85
CA ALA A 229 -4.89 12.11 8.75
C ALA A 229 -6.31 11.55 8.76
N VAL A 230 -7.32 12.43 8.85
CA VAL A 230 -8.74 12.04 8.74
C VAL A 230 -9.00 11.35 7.41
N GLU A 231 -8.49 11.90 6.31
CA GLU A 231 -8.57 11.26 5.00
C GLU A 231 -7.93 9.87 4.98
N ALA A 232 -6.66 9.77 5.41
CA ALA A 232 -5.90 8.53 5.37
C ALA A 232 -6.58 7.42 6.19
N VAL A 233 -7.04 7.75 7.40
CA VAL A 233 -7.74 6.79 8.27
C VAL A 233 -9.10 6.41 7.69
N SER A 234 -9.82 7.35 7.07
CA SER A 234 -11.11 7.04 6.42
C SER A 234 -10.95 6.07 5.25
N TYR A 235 -9.87 6.20 4.46
CA TYR A 235 -9.54 5.24 3.42
C TYR A 235 -9.23 3.86 3.97
N LEU A 236 -8.39 3.78 5.01
CA LEU A 236 -8.07 2.51 5.65
C LEU A 236 -9.32 1.85 6.25
N ALA A 237 -10.15 2.61 6.96
CA ALA A 237 -11.41 2.12 7.52
C ALA A 237 -12.33 1.57 6.42
N ALA A 238 -12.49 2.30 5.31
CA ALA A 238 -13.27 1.82 4.17
C ALA A 238 -12.68 0.53 3.58
N ALA A 239 -11.36 0.47 3.39
CA ALA A 239 -10.69 -0.73 2.88
C ALA A 239 -10.89 -1.95 3.79
N PHE A 240 -10.76 -1.79 5.11
CA PHE A 240 -11.01 -2.88 6.07
C PHE A 240 -12.47 -3.32 6.09
N LEU A 241 -13.42 -2.38 6.05
CA LEU A 241 -14.85 -2.69 5.96
C LEU A 241 -15.19 -3.45 4.66
N LEU A 242 -14.59 -3.07 3.54
CA LEU A 242 -14.83 -3.71 2.23
C LEU A 242 -14.22 -5.11 2.13
N THR A 243 -13.09 -5.33 2.81
CA THR A 243 -12.37 -6.61 2.79
C THR A 243 -12.81 -7.55 3.91
N GLY A 244 -13.64 -7.08 4.85
CA GLY A 244 -14.08 -7.87 6.00
C GLY A 244 -12.96 -8.19 6.99
N ILE A 245 -11.81 -7.52 6.88
CA ILE A 245 -10.69 -7.67 7.82
C ILE A 245 -11.04 -6.85 9.07
N ALA A 246 -11.44 -7.53 10.14
CA ALA A 246 -11.67 -6.96 11.48
C ALA A 246 -10.52 -7.33 12.42
#